data_AF-A0A1T4WAN3-F1
#
_entry.id   AF-A0A1T4WAN3-F1
#
_cell.length_a   1.000
_cell.length_b   1.000
_cell.length_c   1.000
_cell.angle_alpha   90.00
_cell.angle_beta   90.00
_cell.angle_gamma   90.00
#
_symmetry.space_group_name_H-M   'P 1'
#
loop_
_entity.id
_entity.type
_entity.pdbx_description
1 polymer ?
#
loop_
_entity_poly.entity_id
_entity_poly.type
_entity_poly.pdbx_seq_one_letter_code
_entity_poly.pdbx_strand_id
1 'polypeptide(L)'
;MISDLLRISFETPELLWQTLTIKLWEILKAMTGCGVLSIREVARRVNRDMKAVHGDIHALLNAGLLKKSDDVVLFPYSGIHVDFMLQAAA
;
A
#
# COMPACT_ATOMS: atom_id res chain seq x y z
N MET A 1 8.02 9.69 23.88
CA MET A 1 8.08 10.22 22.50
C MET A 1 7.43 9.20 21.59
N ILE A 2 6.09 9.17 21.54
CA ILE A 2 5.38 8.35 20.54
C ILE A 2 5.55 9.13 19.24
N SER A 3 6.56 8.74 18.47
CA SER A 3 6.78 9.25 17.12
C SER A 3 5.50 9.03 16.34
N ASP A 4 5.01 10.13 15.76
CA ASP A 4 3.84 10.23 14.90
C ASP A 4 3.88 9.10 13.85
N LEU A 5 3.18 8.00 14.13
CA LEU A 5 3.01 6.92 13.16
C LEU A 5 2.23 7.55 12.01
N LEU A 6 2.74 7.44 10.77
CA LEU A 6 2.02 7.98 9.63
C LEU A 6 0.60 7.39 9.63
N ARG A 7 -0.38 8.23 9.94
CA ARG A 7 -1.80 7.88 9.94
C ARG A 7 -2.41 8.44 8.68
N ILE A 8 -2.84 7.56 7.80
CA ILE A 8 -3.66 7.90 6.65
C ILE A 8 -5.11 7.60 7.06
N SER A 9 -5.97 8.61 6.98
CA SER A 9 -7.40 8.48 7.25
C SER A 9 -8.21 8.80 6.00
N PHE A 10 -9.33 8.12 5.85
CA PHE A 10 -10.31 8.36 4.79
C PHE A 10 -11.60 8.90 5.42
N GLU A 11 -12.33 9.73 4.69
CA GLU A 11 -13.57 10.33 5.18
C GLU A 11 -14.67 9.27 5.41
N THR A 12 -14.67 8.19 4.62
CA THR A 12 -15.58 7.06 4.79
C THR A 12 -14.86 5.71 4.58
N PRO A 13 -15.38 4.60 5.12
CA PRO A 13 -14.88 3.26 4.83
C PRO A 13 -14.90 2.91 3.33
N GLU A 14 -15.86 3.42 2.56
CA GLU A 14 -15.95 3.16 1.12
C GLU A 14 -14.78 3.79 0.37
N LEU A 15 -14.32 4.98 0.79
CA LEU A 15 -13.13 5.62 0.21
C LEU A 15 -11.85 4.84 0.51
N LEU A 16 -11.76 4.24 1.70
CA LEU A 16 -10.70 3.30 2.04
C LEU A 16 -10.73 2.12 1.06
N TRP A 17 -11.89 1.49 0.84
CA TRP A 17 -12.00 0.33 -0.06
C TRP A 17 -11.77 0.65 -1.54
N GLN A 18 -12.13 1.86 -1.98
CA GLN A 18 -11.79 2.35 -3.33
C GLN A 18 -10.29 2.53 -3.50
N THR A 19 -9.59 2.95 -2.44
CA THR A 19 -8.15 3.18 -2.47
C THR A 19 -7.37 1.88 -2.30
N LEU A 20 -7.63 1.13 -1.23
CA LEU A 20 -6.98 -0.14 -0.90
C LEU A 20 -7.69 -1.33 -1.56
N THR A 21 -7.65 -1.36 -2.89
CA THR A 21 -8.16 -2.51 -3.66
C THR A 21 -7.36 -3.79 -3.33
N ILE A 22 -7.95 -4.96 -3.62
CA ILE A 22 -7.30 -6.27 -3.41
C ILE A 22 -5.90 -6.31 -4.02
N LYS A 23 -5.73 -5.77 -5.23
CA LYS A 23 -4.45 -5.74 -5.95
C LYS A 23 -3.38 -4.93 -5.24
N LEU A 24 -3.75 -3.77 -4.68
CA LEU A 24 -2.83 -2.94 -3.90
C LEU A 24 -2.47 -3.62 -2.58
N TRP A 25 -3.46 -4.24 -1.94
CA TRP A 25 -3.26 -4.99 -0.70
C TRP A 25 -2.29 -6.17 -0.86
N GLU A 26 -2.37 -6.90 -1.98
CA GLU A 26 -1.42 -7.97 -2.33
C GLU A 26 0.02 -7.46 -2.45
N ILE A 27 0.23 -6.32 -3.10
CA ILE A 27 1.55 -5.69 -3.21
C ILE A 27 2.06 -5.31 -1.83
N LEU A 28 1.25 -4.66 -1.01
CA LEU A 28 1.64 -4.24 0.33
C LEU A 28 2.01 -5.42 1.22
N LYS A 29 1.23 -6.51 1.19
CA LYS A 29 1.57 -7.77 1.86
C LYS A 29 2.91 -8.34 1.37
N ALA A 30 3.12 -8.38 0.07
CA ALA A 30 4.34 -8.92 -0.53
C ALA A 30 5.60 -8.07 -0.24
N MET A 31 5.42 -6.78 0.05
CA MET A 31 6.52 -5.86 0.36
C MET A 31 6.80 -5.74 1.87
N THR A 32 5.84 -6.08 2.73
CA THR A 32 5.97 -5.93 4.19
C THR A 32 7.19 -6.72 4.70
N GLY A 33 8.09 -6.04 5.41
CA GLY A 33 9.31 -6.63 5.97
C GLY A 33 10.42 -6.96 4.97
N CYS A 34 10.25 -6.68 3.67
CA CYS A 34 11.23 -7.03 2.63
C CYS A 34 12.30 -5.96 2.37
N GLY A 35 12.14 -4.75 2.92
CA GLY A 35 13.03 -3.61 2.63
C GLY A 35 12.83 -3.06 1.22
N VAL A 36 13.93 -2.62 0.60
CA VAL A 36 13.94 -1.98 -0.74
C VAL A 36 13.85 -3.03 -1.84
N LEU A 37 12.96 -2.82 -2.81
CA LEU A 37 12.66 -3.78 -3.89
C LEU A 37 12.59 -3.09 -5.25
N SER A 38 13.01 -3.77 -6.31
CA SER A 38 12.69 -3.32 -7.67
C SER A 38 11.23 -3.61 -8.02
N ILE A 39 10.65 -2.86 -8.96
CA ILE A 39 9.27 -3.12 -9.43
C ILE A 39 9.15 -4.54 -10.04
N ARG A 40 10.20 -5.04 -10.70
CA ARG A 40 10.24 -6.42 -11.22
C ARG A 40 10.14 -7.46 -10.11
N GLU A 41 10.85 -7.24 -9.02
CA GLU A 41 10.83 -8.17 -7.90
C GLU A 41 9.48 -8.12 -7.17
N VAL A 42 8.84 -6.95 -7.07
CA VAL A 42 7.44 -6.86 -6.61
C VAL A 42 6.53 -7.68 -7.52
N ALA A 43 6.60 -7.48 -8.84
CA ALA A 43 5.78 -8.20 -9.81
C ALA A 43 5.94 -9.72 -9.72
N ARG A 44 7.17 -10.19 -9.53
CA ARG A 44 7.49 -11.61 -9.31
C ARG A 44 6.82 -12.15 -8.05
N ARG A 45 6.86 -11.41 -6.94
CA ARG A 45 6.27 -11.85 -5.66
C ARG A 45 4.74 -11.92 -5.70
N VAL A 46 4.09 -11.01 -6.41
CA VAL A 46 2.62 -11.05 -6.57
C VAL A 46 2.16 -11.90 -7.76
N ASN A 47 3.08 -12.56 -8.47
CA ASN A 47 2.81 -13.39 -9.65
C ASN A 47 1.96 -12.66 -10.72
N ARG A 48 2.33 -11.42 -11.04
CA ARG A 48 1.63 -10.58 -12.02
C ARG A 48 2.61 -9.95 -13.00
N ASP A 49 2.11 -9.55 -14.16
CA ASP A 49 2.89 -8.80 -15.14
C ASP A 49 3.39 -7.45 -14.56
N MET A 50 4.61 -7.07 -14.95
CA MET A 50 5.25 -5.82 -14.52
C MET A 50 4.47 -4.58 -14.94
N LYS A 51 3.84 -4.57 -16.13
CA LYS A 51 3.08 -3.41 -16.63
C LYS A 51 1.86 -3.13 -15.74
N ALA A 52 1.12 -4.16 -15.34
CA ALA A 52 0.02 -4.05 -14.40
C ALA A 52 0.50 -3.58 -13.01
N VAL A 53 1.63 -4.12 -12.53
CA VAL A 53 2.20 -3.76 -11.23
C VAL A 53 2.71 -2.32 -11.21
N HIS A 54 3.22 -1.79 -12.33
CA HIS A 54 3.69 -0.42 -12.41
C HIS A 54 2.60 0.60 -12.09
N GLY A 55 1.38 0.41 -12.60
CA GLY A 55 0.23 1.27 -12.30
C GLY A 55 -0.15 1.22 -10.82
N ASP A 56 -0.16 0.02 -10.23
CA ASP A 56 -0.46 -0.18 -8.82
C ASP A 56 0.60 0.47 -7.90
N ILE A 57 1.88 0.34 -8.25
CA ILE A 57 2.98 1.01 -7.54
C ILE A 57 2.80 2.53 -7.57
N HIS A 58 2.43 3.10 -8.71
CA HIS A 58 2.15 4.54 -8.80
C HIS A 58 0.95 4.96 -7.94
N ALA A 59 -0.13 4.16 -7.91
CA ALA A 59 -1.27 4.45 -7.04
C ALA A 59 -0.86 4.47 -5.56
N LEU A 60 -0.04 3.50 -5.13
CA LEU A 60 0.48 3.43 -3.77
C LEU A 60 1.47 4.55 -3.42
N LEU A 61 2.30 4.99 -4.38
CA LEU A 61 3.18 6.15 -4.23
C LEU A 61 2.37 7.44 -4.07
N ASN A 62 1.34 7.63 -4.89
CA ASN A 62 0.46 8.81 -4.82
C ASN A 62 -0.34 8.84 -3.51
N ALA A 63 -0.71 7.66 -2.98
CA ALA A 63 -1.33 7.52 -1.66
C ALA A 63 -0.34 7.72 -0.49
N GLY A 64 0.96 7.89 -0.76
CA GLY A 64 2.00 8.06 0.27
C GLY A 64 2.35 6.77 1.02
N LEU A 65 1.87 5.61 0.55
CA LEU A 65 2.09 4.30 1.20
C LEU A 65 3.46 3.70 0.84
N LEU A 66 4.04 4.10 -0.29
CA LEU A 66 5.37 3.71 -0.72
C LEU A 66 6.29 4.92 -0.81
N LYS A 67 7.60 4.66 -0.71
CA LYS A 67 8.65 5.60 -1.09
C LYS A 67 9.37 5.06 -2.31
N LYS A 68 9.81 5.96 -3.19
CA LYS A 68 10.62 5.63 -4.37
C LYS A 68 12.00 6.26 -4.24
N SER A 69 13.04 5.52 -4.64
CA SER A 69 14.39 6.02 -4.87
C SER A 69 14.88 5.39 -6.17
N ASP A 70 15.20 6.19 -7.18
CA ASP A 70 15.60 5.70 -8.50
C ASP A 70 14.63 4.64 -9.06
N ASP A 71 15.11 3.43 -9.33
CA ASP A 71 14.34 2.31 -9.89
C ASP A 71 13.80 1.33 -8.84
N VAL A 72 13.89 1.70 -7.56
CA VAL A 72 13.45 0.86 -6.44
C VAL A 72 12.39 1.56 -5.59
N VAL A 73 11.59 0.72 -4.93
CA VAL A 73 10.49 1.11 -4.06
C VAL A 73 10.65 0.47 -2.68
N LEU A 74 10.19 1.18 -1.67
CA LEU A 74 10.21 0.77 -0.28
C LEU A 74 8.82 0.94 0.31
N PHE A 75 8.34 -0.10 0.98
CA PHE A 75 7.27 0.04 1.96
C PHE A 75 7.92 0.32 3.33
N PRO A 76 7.86 1.57 3.84
CA PRO A 76 8.71 1.99 4.96
C PRO A 76 8.15 1.61 6.33
N TYR A 77 7.05 0.86 6.38
CA TYR A 77 6.37 0.49 7.63
C TYR A 77 6.58 -0.99 7.94
N SER A 78 6.55 -1.32 9.23
CA SER A 78 6.70 -2.69 9.72
C SER A 78 5.43 -3.52 9.63
N GLY A 79 4.29 -2.89 9.32
CA GLY A 79 3.01 -3.57 9.20
C GLY A 79 1.90 -2.61 8.81
N ILE A 80 0.73 -3.18 8.50
CA ILE A 80 -0.49 -2.45 8.17
C ILE A 80 -1.56 -2.88 9.16
N HIS A 81 -2.17 -1.91 9.81
CA HIS A 81 -3.35 -2.10 10.63
C HIS A 81 -4.48 -1.30 10.02
N VAL A 82 -5.61 -1.96 9.77
CA VAL A 82 -6.82 -1.33 9.23
C VAL A 82 -7.92 -1.53 10.25
N ASP A 83 -8.54 -0.45 10.67
CA ASP A 83 -9.70 -0.41 11.54
C ASP A 83 -10.85 0.27 10.80
N PHE A 84 -12.06 -0.27 10.92
CA PHE A 84 -13.26 0.35 10.40
C PHE A 84 -14.43 0.11 11.35
N MET A 85 -15.28 1.12 11.49
CA MET A 85 -16.51 1.07 12.28
C MET A 85 -17.69 1.40 11.38
N LEU A 86 -18.65 0.47 11.31
CA LEU A 86 -19.94 0.72 10.66
C LEU A 86 -20.95 1.12 11.73
N GLN A 87 -21.57 2.29 11.54
CA GLN A 87 -22.67 2.75 12.39
C GLN A 87 -24.00 2.39 11.74
N ALA A 88 -25.06 2.27 12.56
CA ALA A 88 -26.40 2.06 12.05
C ALA A 88 -26.78 3.20 11.09
N ALA A 89 -27.46 2.87 9.99
CA ALA A 89 -28.09 3.88 9.15
C ALA A 89 -29.16 4.63 9.96
N ALA A 90 -29.24 5.94 9.76
CA ALA A 90 -30.25 6.80 10.37
C ALA A 90 -31.65 6.52 9.80
#